data_AF-A0A2J0N6J1-F1
#
_entry.id   AF-A0A2J0N6J1-F1
#
_cell.length_a   1.000
_cell.length_b   1.000
_cell.length_c   1.000
_cell.angle_alpha   90.00
_cell.angle_beta   90.00
_cell.angle_gamma   90.00
#
_symmetry.space_group_name_H-M   'P 1'
#
loop_
_entity.id
_entity.type
_entity.pdbx_description
1 polymer ?
#
loop_
_entity_poly.entity_id
_entity_poly.type
_entity_poly.pdbx_seq_one_letter_code
_entity_poly.pdbx_strand_id
1 'polypeptide(L)'
;VRGLGGRIDSSNGNKKYSNIVFAIPVDKFEIFRMEIKNLGWEKLFSENISSLNLLPEKQSIEESQKWVVNEFTTLKSERNQIVKNHTSVISGLSLRLRSIDQEISILQYELQTANADRRYQIESRLSQLSSEKNNILNEQANENKNYQIKLNSIDIRIKNTQNELKNLGLKDQKLMDNVATINGNISLRWVSLWEMGELYIPGPMVVWLLFIAAIISYFFWHRNSYISI
;
A
#
# COMPACT_ATOMS: atom_id res chain seq x y z
N VAL A 1 -16.31 -15.21 16.76
CA VAL A 1 -15.59 -14.86 15.50
C VAL A 1 -16.38 -13.90 14.61
N ARG A 2 -17.43 -14.33 13.90
CA ARG A 2 -18.16 -13.47 12.94
C ARG A 2 -18.90 -12.28 13.57
N GLY A 3 -19.45 -12.44 14.77
CA GLY A 3 -20.11 -11.36 15.52
C GLY A 3 -19.17 -10.25 16.01
N LEU A 4 -17.85 -10.47 15.96
CA LEU A 4 -16.83 -9.51 16.37
C LEU A 4 -16.07 -8.93 15.17
N GLY A 5 -16.67 -9.00 13.97
CA GLY A 5 -16.06 -8.52 12.73
C GLY A 5 -14.94 -9.41 12.19
N GLY A 6 -14.76 -10.62 12.74
CA GLY A 6 -13.75 -11.57 12.30
C GLY A 6 -14.22 -12.50 11.18
N ARG A 7 -13.27 -13.09 10.48
CA ARG A 7 -13.46 -14.11 9.44
C ARG A 7 -13.03 -15.48 9.94
N ILE A 8 -13.74 -16.53 9.51
CA ILE A 8 -13.31 -17.92 9.67
C ILE A 8 -12.70 -18.32 8.33
N ASP A 9 -11.41 -18.60 8.30
CA ASP A 9 -10.65 -18.90 7.09
C ASP A 9 -10.71 -20.39 6.75
N SER A 10 -10.74 -21.25 7.77
CA SER A 10 -11.05 -22.66 7.59
C SER A 10 -11.65 -23.27 8.85
N SER A 11 -12.50 -24.28 8.67
CA SER A 11 -13.05 -25.07 9.76
C SER A 11 -13.03 -26.52 9.32
N ASN A 12 -12.29 -27.36 10.03
CA ASN A 12 -12.24 -28.79 9.78
C ASN A 12 -12.47 -29.54 11.08
N GLY A 13 -13.17 -30.66 11.04
CA GLY A 13 -13.41 -31.43 12.26
C GLY A 13 -14.05 -32.78 12.02
N ASN A 14 -13.82 -33.67 12.98
CA ASN A 14 -14.49 -34.95 13.12
C ASN A 14 -15.12 -35.05 14.52
N LYS A 15 -15.73 -36.19 14.84
CA LYS A 15 -16.41 -36.40 16.14
C LYS A 15 -15.51 -36.24 17.37
N LYS A 16 -14.17 -36.29 17.22
CA LYS A 16 -13.20 -36.24 18.34
C LYS A 16 -12.37 -34.96 18.37
N TYR A 17 -12.14 -34.31 17.22
CA TYR A 17 -11.29 -33.13 17.10
C TYR A 17 -11.89 -32.15 16.11
N SER A 18 -11.90 -30.87 16.45
CA SER A 18 -12.24 -29.79 15.52
C SER A 18 -11.18 -28.69 15.58
N ASN A 19 -10.89 -28.10 14.44
CA ASN A 19 -9.89 -27.08 14.24
C ASN A 19 -10.50 -25.92 13.46
N ILE A 20 -10.44 -24.71 14.01
CA ILE A 20 -10.99 -23.50 13.42
C ILE A 20 -9.88 -22.46 13.30
N VAL A 21 -9.55 -22.10 12.06
CA VAL A 21 -8.63 -21.00 11.75
C VAL A 21 -9.44 -19.73 11.54
N PHE A 22 -9.07 -18.66 12.24
CA PHE A 22 -9.81 -17.40 12.24
C PHE A 22 -8.87 -16.19 12.17
N ALA A 23 -9.43 -15.08 11.67
CA ALA A 23 -8.83 -13.76 11.69
C ALA A 23 -9.80 -12.78 12.37
N ILE A 24 -9.38 -12.06 13.42
CA ILE A 24 -10.22 -11.10 14.15
C ILE A 24 -9.47 -9.77 14.32
N PRO A 25 -10.16 -8.61 14.28
CA PRO A 25 -9.54 -7.34 14.59
C PRO A 25 -8.84 -7.31 15.96
N VAL A 26 -7.65 -6.69 16.04
CA VAL A 26 -6.84 -6.63 17.28
C VAL A 26 -7.64 -6.07 18.46
N ASP A 27 -8.44 -5.02 18.24
CA ASP A 27 -9.26 -4.36 19.26
C ASP A 27 -10.42 -5.22 19.78
N LYS A 28 -10.80 -6.27 19.04
CA LYS A 28 -11.88 -7.21 19.40
C LYS A 28 -11.37 -8.55 19.90
N PHE A 29 -10.06 -8.79 19.83
CA PHE A 29 -9.47 -10.06 20.16
C PHE A 29 -9.62 -10.43 21.64
N GLU A 30 -9.39 -9.49 22.57
CA GLU A 30 -9.55 -9.77 24.00
C GLU A 30 -11.02 -10.07 24.37
N ILE A 31 -11.98 -9.41 23.71
CA ILE A 31 -13.40 -9.71 23.87
C ILE A 31 -13.70 -11.13 23.39
N PHE A 32 -13.17 -11.52 22.22
CA PHE A 32 -13.31 -12.88 21.70
C PHE A 32 -12.69 -13.92 22.64
N ARG A 33 -11.50 -13.65 23.17
CA ARG A 33 -10.80 -14.53 24.09
C ARG A 33 -11.58 -14.75 25.39
N MET A 34 -12.15 -13.68 25.96
CA MET A 34 -13.02 -13.78 27.13
C MET A 34 -14.30 -14.59 26.84
N GLU A 35 -14.93 -14.39 25.68
CA GLU A 35 -16.13 -15.13 25.27
C GLU A 35 -15.86 -16.63 25.19
N ILE A 36 -14.73 -17.04 24.59
CA ILE A 36 -14.32 -18.46 24.53
C ILE A 36 -14.04 -19.03 25.92
N LYS A 37 -13.37 -18.28 26.81
CA LYS A 37 -13.09 -18.71 28.18
C LYS A 37 -14.36 -18.91 29.01
N ASN A 38 -15.35 -18.03 28.85
CA ASN A 38 -16.63 -18.10 29.56
C ASN A 38 -17.49 -19.31 29.16
N LEU A 39 -17.20 -19.98 28.03
CA LEU A 39 -17.87 -21.21 27.62
C LEU A 39 -17.44 -22.46 28.42
N GLY A 40 -16.55 -22.33 29.42
CA GLY A 40 -16.20 -23.40 30.35
C GLY A 40 -15.25 -24.46 29.78
N TRP A 41 -14.57 -24.17 28.67
CA TRP A 41 -13.71 -25.09 27.93
C TRP A 41 -12.21 -24.81 28.09
N GLU A 42 -11.80 -24.08 29.12
CA GLU A 42 -10.40 -23.64 29.28
C GLU A 42 -9.38 -24.79 29.28
N LYS A 43 -9.77 -25.99 29.74
CA LYS A 43 -8.94 -27.21 29.71
C LYS A 43 -9.09 -28.08 28.44
N LEU A 44 -10.03 -27.76 27.56
CA LEU A 44 -10.35 -28.48 26.31
C LEU A 44 -9.88 -27.74 25.06
N PHE A 45 -9.28 -26.57 25.26
CA PHE A 45 -8.88 -25.61 24.26
C PHE A 45 -7.36 -25.46 24.26
N SER A 46 -6.77 -25.42 23.06
CA SER A 46 -5.42 -24.93 22.86
C SER A 46 -5.46 -23.80 21.83
N GLU A 47 -4.98 -22.63 22.26
CA GLU A 47 -4.83 -21.44 21.44
C GLU A 47 -3.42 -21.37 20.86
N ASN A 48 -3.31 -21.21 19.55
CA ASN A 48 -2.07 -20.75 18.95
C ASN A 48 -2.37 -19.46 18.19
N ILE A 49 -1.78 -18.36 18.66
CA ILE A 49 -1.92 -17.02 18.08
C ILE A 49 -0.58 -16.69 17.43
N SER A 50 -0.62 -16.19 16.20
CA SER A 50 0.56 -15.62 15.58
C SER A 50 0.28 -14.20 15.12
N SER A 51 1.13 -13.26 15.55
CA SER A 51 1.19 -11.92 15.00
C SER A 51 2.28 -11.88 13.93
N LEU A 52 1.95 -11.40 12.73
CA LEU A 52 2.96 -11.16 11.69
C LEU A 52 3.74 -9.87 12.03
N ASN A 53 5.07 -9.94 12.04
CA ASN A 53 5.90 -8.75 12.12
C ASN A 53 5.93 -8.05 10.74
N LEU A 54 5.13 -7.00 10.59
CA LEU A 54 5.01 -6.22 9.34
C LEU A 54 5.94 -4.99 9.30
N LEU A 55 6.78 -4.80 10.32
CA LEU A 55 7.69 -3.65 10.40
C LEU A 55 8.67 -3.57 9.20
N PRO A 56 9.31 -4.66 8.74
CA PRO A 56 10.20 -4.59 7.58
C PRO A 56 9.48 -4.21 6.29
N GLU A 57 8.24 -4.69 6.10
CA GLU A 57 7.42 -4.35 4.93
C GLU A 57 7.00 -2.87 4.96
N LYS A 58 6.63 -2.35 6.14
CA LYS A 58 6.35 -0.92 6.33
C LYS A 58 7.56 -0.05 6.02
N GLN A 59 8.73 -0.38 6.56
CA GLN A 59 9.98 0.35 6.29
C GLN A 59 10.30 0.36 4.78
N SER A 60 10.14 -0.78 4.11
CA SER A 60 10.36 -0.87 2.66
C SER A 60 9.39 0.01 1.86
N ILE A 61 8.11 0.09 2.25
CA ILE A 61 7.10 0.95 1.61
C ILE A 61 7.44 2.43 1.84
N GLU A 62 7.82 2.82 3.06
CA GLU A 62 8.19 4.20 3.40
C GLU A 62 9.44 4.66 2.63
N GLU A 63 10.46 3.81 2.53
CA GLU A 63 11.67 4.07 1.74
C GLU A 63 11.33 4.22 0.25
N SER A 64 10.49 3.32 -0.29
CA SER A 64 10.01 3.41 -1.67
C SER A 64 9.25 4.72 -1.90
N GLN A 65 8.35 5.09 -0.99
CA GLN A 65 7.58 6.32 -1.08
C GLN A 65 8.49 7.55 -1.07
N LYS A 66 9.51 7.59 -0.19
CA LYS A 66 10.49 8.67 -0.15
C LYS A 66 11.22 8.81 -1.49
N TRP A 67 11.66 7.71 -2.07
CA TRP A 67 12.34 7.72 -3.37
C TRP A 67 11.42 8.23 -4.49
N VAL A 68 10.19 7.72 -4.57
CA VAL A 68 9.21 8.14 -5.60
C VAL A 68 8.80 9.60 -5.44
N VAL A 69 8.66 10.12 -4.21
CA VAL A 69 8.38 11.54 -3.94
C VAL A 69 9.53 12.44 -4.41
N ASN A 70 10.77 12.02 -4.17
CA ASN A 70 11.94 12.75 -4.65
C ASN A 70 11.98 12.78 -6.18
N GLU A 71 11.79 11.64 -6.85
CA GLU A 71 11.70 11.59 -8.32
C GLU A 71 10.57 12.48 -8.84
N PHE A 72 9.38 12.44 -8.22
CA PHE A 72 8.26 13.29 -8.61
C PHE A 72 8.61 14.78 -8.52
N THR A 73 9.30 15.19 -7.46
CA THR A 73 9.74 16.58 -7.25
C THR A 73 10.78 16.99 -8.29
N THR A 74 11.74 16.12 -8.59
CA THR A 74 12.74 16.31 -9.65
C THR A 74 12.07 16.49 -11.01
N LEU A 75 11.15 15.59 -11.37
CA LEU A 75 10.39 15.66 -12.63
C LEU A 75 9.60 16.98 -12.76
N LYS A 76 8.99 17.46 -11.67
CA LYS A 76 8.30 18.76 -11.66
C LYS A 76 9.26 19.93 -11.88
N SER A 77 10.44 19.88 -11.27
CA SER A 77 11.49 20.88 -11.48
C SER A 77 11.99 20.86 -12.94
N GLU A 78 12.28 19.67 -13.48
CA GLU A 78 12.68 19.49 -14.89
C GLU A 78 11.64 20.05 -15.85
N ARG A 79 10.35 19.76 -15.61
CA ARG A 79 9.24 20.31 -16.40
C ARG A 79 9.24 21.83 -16.38
N ASN A 80 9.40 22.45 -15.21
CA ASN A 80 9.44 23.91 -15.10
C ASN A 80 10.64 24.49 -15.85
N GLN A 81 11.79 23.83 -15.79
CA GLN A 81 12.98 24.24 -16.53
C GLN A 81 12.77 24.16 -18.05
N ILE A 82 12.10 23.11 -18.55
CA ILE A 82 11.73 22.96 -19.96
C ILE A 82 10.86 24.16 -20.41
N VAL A 83 9.82 24.48 -19.64
CA VAL A 83 8.92 25.62 -19.93
C VAL A 83 9.68 26.95 -19.91
N LYS A 84 10.54 27.16 -18.92
CA LYS A 84 11.33 28.39 -18.80
C LYS A 84 12.30 28.56 -19.97
N ASN A 85 13.02 27.49 -20.34
CA ASN A 85 13.95 27.50 -21.46
C ASN A 85 13.22 27.83 -22.76
N HIS A 86 12.11 27.13 -23.03
CA HIS A 86 11.28 27.37 -24.21
C HIS A 86 10.82 28.84 -24.30
N THR A 87 10.28 29.37 -23.19
CA THR A 87 9.81 30.75 -23.10
C THR A 87 10.94 31.76 -23.41
N SER A 88 12.13 31.52 -22.86
CA SER A 88 13.30 32.36 -23.10
C SER A 88 13.73 32.33 -24.58
N VAL A 89 13.75 31.15 -25.19
CA VAL A 89 14.13 31.00 -26.61
C VAL A 89 13.10 31.71 -27.50
N ILE A 90 11.81 31.45 -27.33
CA ILE A 90 10.75 32.11 -28.10
C ILE A 90 10.80 33.62 -27.95
N SER A 91 11.00 34.13 -26.73
CA SER A 91 11.14 35.57 -26.50
C SER A 91 12.34 36.16 -27.27
N GLY A 92 13.49 35.49 -27.26
CA GLY A 92 14.67 35.90 -28.03
C GLY A 92 14.42 35.93 -29.53
N LEU A 93 13.80 34.88 -30.08
CA LEU A 93 13.43 34.79 -31.49
C LEU A 93 12.41 35.88 -31.89
N SER A 94 11.40 36.12 -31.04
CA SER A 94 10.41 37.17 -31.26
C SER A 94 11.01 38.58 -31.25
N LEU A 95 12.02 38.85 -30.42
CA LEU A 95 12.73 40.14 -30.42
C LEU A 95 13.51 40.35 -31.72
N ARG A 96 14.21 39.32 -32.20
CA ARG A 96 14.92 39.38 -33.49
C ARG A 96 13.96 39.60 -34.66
N LEU A 97 12.83 38.89 -34.68
CA LEU A 97 11.76 39.08 -35.67
C LEU A 97 11.27 40.53 -35.70
N ARG A 98 10.98 41.13 -34.53
CA ARG A 98 10.56 42.53 -34.46
C ARG A 98 11.63 43.49 -34.99
N SER A 99 12.90 43.26 -34.67
CA SER A 99 14.00 44.08 -35.19
C SER A 99 14.08 44.02 -36.72
N ILE A 100 13.94 42.82 -37.30
CA ILE A 100 13.93 42.63 -38.76
C ILE A 100 12.71 43.31 -39.38
N ASP A 101 11.53 43.15 -38.80
CA ASP A 101 10.30 43.78 -39.31
C ASP A 101 10.39 45.31 -39.28
N GLN A 102 11.04 45.88 -38.25
CA GLN A 102 11.34 47.31 -38.17
C GLN A 102 12.32 47.74 -39.27
N GLU A 103 13.41 47.01 -39.47
CA GLU A 103 14.39 47.32 -40.52
C GLU A 103 13.78 47.25 -41.92
N ILE A 104 12.98 46.20 -42.19
CA ILE A 104 12.21 46.08 -43.44
C ILE A 104 11.30 47.30 -43.64
N SER A 105 10.57 47.71 -42.61
CA SER A 105 9.65 48.85 -42.70
C SER A 105 10.38 50.16 -43.00
N ILE A 106 11.53 50.39 -42.36
CA ILE A 106 12.38 51.57 -42.60
C ILE A 106 12.90 51.57 -44.04
N LEU A 107 13.44 50.44 -44.50
CA LEU A 107 13.98 50.29 -45.85
C LEU A 107 12.92 50.45 -46.94
N GLN A 108 11.69 49.94 -46.69
CA GLN A 108 10.56 50.13 -47.60
C GLN A 108 10.14 51.59 -47.71
N TYR A 109 10.20 52.35 -46.62
CA TYR A 109 9.95 53.80 -46.65
C TYR A 109 11.08 54.54 -47.40
N GLU A 110 12.34 54.21 -47.13
CA GLU A 110 13.51 54.82 -47.80
C GLU A 110 13.48 54.60 -49.33
N LEU A 111 12.98 53.44 -49.78
CA LEU A 111 12.86 53.10 -51.19
C LEU A 111 12.01 54.09 -51.99
N GLN A 112 11.08 54.81 -51.35
CA GLN A 112 10.19 55.78 -52.02
C GLN A 112 10.94 57.03 -52.50
N THR A 113 12.05 57.38 -51.86
CA THR A 113 12.82 58.60 -52.15
C THR A 113 14.26 58.31 -52.59
N ALA A 114 14.63 57.03 -52.70
CA ALA A 114 15.99 56.61 -53.01
C ALA A 114 16.36 56.77 -54.50
N ASN A 115 17.63 57.10 -54.76
CA ASN A 115 18.20 57.11 -56.12
C ASN A 115 18.44 55.67 -56.64
N ALA A 116 18.78 55.52 -57.93
CA ALA A 116 18.88 54.21 -58.58
C ALA A 116 19.88 53.26 -57.89
N ASP A 117 21.10 53.74 -57.56
CA ASP A 117 22.12 52.93 -56.90
C ASP A 117 21.71 52.51 -55.49
N ARG A 118 21.09 53.42 -54.74
CA ARG A 118 20.61 53.14 -53.39
C ARG A 118 19.45 52.15 -53.38
N ARG A 119 18.55 52.24 -54.37
CA ARG A 119 17.44 51.28 -54.53
C ARG A 119 17.96 49.86 -54.69
N TYR A 120 19.00 49.64 -55.49
CA TYR A 120 19.62 48.32 -55.65
C TYR A 120 20.16 47.76 -54.33
N GLN A 121 20.83 48.60 -53.52
CA GLN A 121 21.33 48.20 -52.20
C GLN A 121 20.19 47.84 -51.24
N ILE A 122 19.12 48.65 -51.23
CA ILE A 122 17.94 48.40 -50.38
C ILE A 122 17.27 47.09 -50.77
N GLU A 123 17.04 46.83 -52.06
CA GLU A 123 16.43 45.59 -52.55
C GLU A 123 17.26 44.35 -52.19
N SER A 124 18.59 44.44 -52.31
CA SER A 124 19.50 43.38 -51.87
C SER A 124 19.37 43.11 -50.36
N ARG A 125 19.33 44.17 -49.55
CA ARG A 125 19.17 44.05 -48.09
C ARG A 125 17.80 43.49 -47.69
N LEU A 126 16.72 43.91 -48.35
CA LEU A 126 15.38 43.38 -48.13
C LEU A 126 15.31 41.88 -48.43
N SER A 127 15.97 41.42 -49.49
CA SER A 127 16.07 39.99 -49.81
C SER A 127 16.80 39.19 -48.71
N GLN A 128 17.92 39.73 -48.20
CA GLN A 128 18.65 39.13 -47.07
C GLN A 128 17.79 39.05 -45.81
N LEU A 129 17.11 40.15 -45.45
CA LEU A 129 16.23 40.21 -44.28
C LEU A 129 15.04 39.26 -44.42
N SER A 130 14.49 39.10 -45.61
CA SER A 130 13.43 38.11 -45.87
C SER A 130 13.92 36.67 -45.67
N SER A 131 15.16 36.37 -46.09
CA SER A 131 15.77 35.06 -45.84
C SER A 131 16.00 34.83 -44.34
N GLU A 132 16.55 35.82 -43.63
CA GLU A 132 16.78 35.73 -42.18
C GLU A 132 15.46 35.56 -41.40
N LYS A 133 14.41 36.29 -41.80
CA LYS A 133 13.06 36.15 -41.23
C LYS A 133 12.53 34.73 -41.38
N ASN A 134 12.67 34.14 -42.56
CA ASN A 134 12.25 32.76 -42.80
C ASN A 134 13.04 31.75 -41.96
N ASN A 135 14.35 31.97 -41.77
CA ASN A 135 15.16 31.13 -40.91
C ASN A 135 14.69 31.19 -39.45
N ILE A 136 14.40 32.39 -38.92
CA ILE A 136 13.89 32.55 -37.55
C ILE A 136 12.50 31.90 -37.39
N LEU A 137 11.61 32.02 -38.39
CA LEU A 137 10.31 31.35 -38.36
C LEU A 137 10.46 29.82 -38.34
N ASN A 138 11.41 29.28 -39.10
CA ASN A 138 11.75 27.86 -39.06
C ASN A 138 12.34 27.44 -37.70
N GLU A 139 13.21 28.25 -37.10
CA GLU A 139 13.74 28.03 -35.75
C GLU A 139 12.61 28.00 -34.71
N GLN A 140 11.65 28.92 -34.77
CA GLN A 140 10.48 28.92 -33.90
C GLN A 140 9.63 27.66 -34.06
N ALA A 141 9.36 27.24 -35.29
CA ALA A 141 8.60 26.02 -35.56
C ALA A 141 9.31 24.76 -35.01
N ASN A 142 10.63 24.69 -35.19
CA ASN A 142 11.44 23.60 -34.67
C ASN A 142 11.50 23.60 -33.14
N GLU A 143 11.65 24.76 -32.51
CA GLU A 143 11.62 24.92 -31.05
C GLU A 143 10.26 24.48 -30.50
N ASN A 144 9.14 24.91 -31.10
CA ASN A 144 7.80 24.49 -30.71
C ASN A 144 7.62 22.96 -30.78
N LYS A 145 8.09 22.34 -31.88
CA LYS A 145 8.02 20.87 -32.04
C LYS A 145 8.85 20.15 -30.98
N ASN A 146 10.08 20.60 -30.74
CA ASN A 146 10.98 20.03 -29.76
C ASN A 146 10.45 20.20 -28.33
N TYR A 147 9.89 21.37 -28.02
CA TYR A 147 9.23 21.65 -26.75
C TYR A 147 8.06 20.70 -26.50
N GLN A 148 7.16 20.51 -27.48
CA GLN A 148 6.04 19.58 -27.36
C GLN A 148 6.49 18.14 -27.09
N ILE A 149 7.53 17.67 -27.78
CA ILE A 149 8.10 16.33 -27.54
C ILE A 149 8.63 16.20 -26.10
N LYS A 150 9.42 17.18 -25.65
CA LYS A 150 9.98 17.18 -24.28
C LYS A 150 8.88 17.26 -23.22
N LEU A 151 7.88 18.12 -23.44
CA LEU A 151 6.76 18.33 -22.52
C LEU A 151 5.90 17.07 -22.38
N ASN A 152 5.55 16.43 -23.51
CA ASN A 152 4.79 15.18 -23.49
C ASN A 152 5.55 14.06 -22.78
N SER A 153 6.86 13.93 -23.06
CA SER A 153 7.72 12.93 -22.42
C SER A 153 7.76 13.11 -20.90
N ILE A 154 8.02 14.33 -20.42
CA ILE A 154 8.08 14.60 -18.98
C ILE A 154 6.71 14.46 -18.30
N ASP A 155 5.62 14.86 -18.96
CA ASP A 155 4.26 14.73 -18.41
C ASP A 155 3.83 13.26 -18.28
N ILE A 156 4.23 12.39 -19.21
CA ILE A 156 4.04 10.93 -19.10
C ILE A 156 4.80 10.38 -17.89
N ARG A 157 6.07 10.75 -17.72
CA ARG A 157 6.89 10.32 -16.55
C ARG A 157 6.22 10.76 -15.25
N ILE A 158 5.83 12.03 -15.14
CA ILE A 158 5.12 12.58 -13.97
C ILE A 158 3.85 11.78 -13.68
N LYS A 159 3.04 11.47 -14.70
CA LYS A 159 1.80 10.69 -14.53
C LYS A 159 2.08 9.28 -14.02
N ASN A 160 3.10 8.61 -14.55
CA ASN A 160 3.49 7.26 -14.13
C ASN A 160 3.96 7.26 -12.68
N THR A 161 4.84 8.18 -12.30
CA THR A 161 5.32 8.36 -10.92
C THR A 161 4.16 8.71 -9.97
N GLN A 162 3.19 9.51 -10.40
CA GLN A 162 1.99 9.80 -9.60
C GLN A 162 1.13 8.55 -9.37
N ASN A 163 0.99 7.69 -10.39
CA ASN A 163 0.28 6.42 -10.23
C ASN A 163 1.03 5.46 -9.31
N GLU A 164 2.36 5.45 -9.38
CA GLU A 164 3.20 4.67 -8.47
C GLU A 164 3.01 5.12 -7.01
N LEU A 165 3.00 6.42 -6.72
CA LEU A 165 2.68 6.94 -5.39
C LEU A 165 1.31 6.48 -4.89
N LYS A 166 0.29 6.51 -5.75
CA LYS A 166 -1.05 6.00 -5.39
C LYS A 166 -1.01 4.52 -5.05
N ASN A 167 -0.30 3.72 -5.84
CA ASN A 167 -0.18 2.28 -5.61
C ASN A 167 0.56 1.98 -4.31
N LEU A 168 1.61 2.74 -3.97
CA LEU A 168 2.31 2.63 -2.69
C LEU A 168 1.38 3.00 -1.52
N GLY A 169 0.58 4.06 -1.65
CA GLY A 169 -0.43 4.40 -0.63
C GLY A 169 -1.48 3.30 -0.43
N LEU A 170 -1.91 2.62 -1.48
CA LEU A 170 -2.81 1.45 -1.36
C LEU A 170 -2.12 0.26 -0.67
N LYS A 171 -0.83 0.04 -0.91
CA LYS A 171 -0.06 -1.01 -0.21
C LYS A 171 0.09 -0.70 1.27
N ASP A 172 0.39 0.55 1.61
CA ASP A 172 0.50 0.99 3.01
C ASP A 172 -0.84 0.84 3.74
N GLN A 173 -1.95 1.24 3.11
CA GLN A 173 -3.29 1.03 3.67
C GLN A 173 -3.59 -0.45 3.91
N LYS A 174 -3.29 -1.32 2.93
CA LYS A 174 -3.47 -2.77 3.08
C LYS A 174 -2.60 -3.34 4.20
N LEU A 175 -1.41 -2.82 4.40
CA LEU A 175 -0.54 -3.21 5.52
C LEU A 175 -1.15 -2.79 6.85
N MET A 176 -1.73 -1.58 6.95
CA MET A 176 -2.44 -1.13 8.14
C MET A 176 -3.65 -2.00 8.45
N ASP A 177 -4.42 -2.37 7.42
CA ASP A 177 -5.55 -3.29 7.58
C ASP A 177 -5.10 -4.68 8.06
N ASN A 178 -3.95 -5.18 7.60
CA ASN A 178 -3.38 -6.45 8.06
C ASN A 178 -2.85 -6.38 9.50
N VAL A 179 -2.16 -5.30 9.88
CA VAL A 179 -1.70 -5.07 11.28
C VAL A 179 -2.90 -5.04 12.23
N ALA A 180 -4.04 -4.52 11.78
CA ALA A 180 -5.27 -4.49 12.56
C ALA A 180 -5.95 -5.87 12.73
N THR A 181 -5.39 -6.96 12.20
CA THR A 181 -5.98 -8.32 12.29
C THR A 181 -5.04 -9.32 12.96
N ILE A 182 -5.56 -10.10 13.91
CA ILE A 182 -4.89 -11.22 14.57
C ILE A 182 -5.37 -12.52 13.95
N ASN A 183 -4.43 -13.35 13.50
CA ASN A 183 -4.70 -14.70 13.02
C ASN A 183 -4.48 -15.70 14.15
N GLY A 184 -5.44 -16.59 14.35
CA GLY A 184 -5.37 -17.61 15.40
C GLY A 184 -5.99 -18.93 14.95
N ASN A 185 -5.62 -19.99 15.65
CA ASN A 185 -6.22 -21.31 15.48
C ASN A 185 -6.77 -21.83 16.81
N ILE A 186 -8.03 -22.26 16.80
CA ILE A 186 -8.69 -22.93 17.93
C ILE A 186 -8.74 -24.41 17.62
N SER A 187 -8.07 -25.21 18.45
CA SER A 187 -8.29 -26.66 18.45
C SER A 187 -9.20 -27.04 19.63
N LEU A 188 -10.26 -27.79 19.32
CA LEU A 188 -11.24 -28.34 20.25
C LEU A 188 -11.04 -29.86 20.30
N ARG A 189 -10.79 -30.39 21.50
CA ARG A 189 -10.76 -31.84 21.74
C ARG A 189 -12.06 -32.26 22.42
N TRP A 190 -12.79 -33.19 21.81
CA TRP A 190 -13.92 -33.83 22.49
C TRP A 190 -13.40 -34.77 23.57
N VAL A 191 -14.01 -34.69 24.74
CA VAL A 191 -13.70 -35.49 25.92
C VAL A 191 -15.00 -36.10 26.39
N SER A 192 -15.01 -37.42 26.58
CA SER A 192 -16.20 -38.13 27.06
C SER A 192 -16.56 -37.72 28.49
N LEU A 193 -17.81 -37.96 28.93
CA LEU A 193 -18.26 -37.64 30.28
C LEU A 193 -17.39 -38.29 31.39
N TRP A 194 -16.78 -39.44 31.08
CA TRP A 194 -15.86 -40.14 31.99
C TRP A 194 -14.50 -39.44 32.11
N GLU A 195 -13.94 -38.99 30.99
CA GLU A 195 -12.67 -38.25 30.97
C GLU A 195 -12.85 -36.80 31.50
N MET A 196 -14.04 -36.20 31.42
CA MET A 196 -14.38 -34.96 32.12
C MET A 196 -14.33 -35.14 33.64
N GLY A 197 -14.74 -36.31 34.13
CA GLY A 197 -14.61 -36.71 35.53
C GLY A 197 -13.15 -36.70 35.98
N GLU A 198 -12.23 -37.29 35.22
CA GLU A 198 -10.78 -37.29 35.53
C GLU A 198 -10.11 -35.90 35.38
N LEU A 199 -10.64 -35.03 34.52
CA LEU A 199 -10.08 -33.69 34.28
C LEU A 199 -10.37 -32.69 35.43
N TYR A 200 -11.46 -32.92 36.16
CA TYR A 200 -11.92 -32.09 37.28
C TYR A 200 -11.79 -32.76 38.65
N ILE A 201 -11.69 -34.08 38.72
CA ILE A 201 -11.44 -34.85 39.95
C ILE A 201 -9.99 -35.35 39.90
N PRO A 202 -9.08 -34.88 40.78
CA PRO A 202 -7.70 -35.35 40.77
C PRO A 202 -7.67 -36.86 40.96
N GLY A 203 -7.00 -37.58 40.04
CA GLY A 203 -6.94 -39.05 39.95
C GLY A 203 -6.93 -39.86 41.26
N PRO A 204 -6.24 -39.47 42.34
CA PRO A 204 -6.33 -40.21 43.60
C PRO A 204 -7.72 -40.21 44.25
N MET A 205 -8.61 -39.23 43.99
CA MET A 205 -9.91 -39.14 44.67
C MET A 205 -10.87 -40.30 44.33
N VAL A 206 -10.90 -40.77 43.07
CA VAL A 206 -11.74 -41.92 42.69
C VAL A 206 -11.21 -43.20 43.34
N VAL A 207 -9.88 -43.34 43.39
CA VAL A 207 -9.22 -44.46 44.09
C VAL A 207 -9.53 -44.41 45.58
N TRP A 208 -9.48 -43.24 46.23
CA TRP A 208 -9.84 -43.07 47.65
C TRP A 208 -11.30 -43.41 47.93
N LEU A 209 -12.23 -43.03 47.05
CA LEU A 209 -13.66 -43.30 47.22
C LEU A 209 -13.96 -44.80 47.12
N LEU A 210 -13.32 -45.50 46.17
CA LEU A 210 -13.39 -46.96 46.06
C LEU A 210 -12.69 -47.67 47.24
N PHE A 211 -11.58 -47.12 47.74
CA PHE A 211 -10.87 -47.66 48.89
C PHE A 211 -11.70 -47.54 50.18
N ILE A 212 -12.36 -46.40 50.39
CA ILE A 212 -13.29 -46.19 51.51
C ILE A 212 -14.49 -47.12 51.39
N ALA A 213 -15.07 -47.28 50.20
CA ALA A 213 -16.16 -48.22 49.97
C ALA A 213 -15.74 -49.69 50.22
N ALA A 214 -14.53 -50.07 49.83
CA ALA A 214 -13.97 -51.39 50.09
C ALA A 214 -13.73 -51.64 51.59
N ILE A 215 -13.24 -50.63 52.33
CA ILE A 215 -13.07 -50.71 53.79
C ILE A 215 -14.44 -50.87 54.48
N ILE A 216 -15.45 -50.08 54.08
CA ILE A 216 -16.80 -50.17 54.64
C ILE A 216 -17.41 -51.54 54.36
N SER A 217 -17.27 -52.06 53.13
CA SER A 217 -17.74 -53.38 52.74
C SER A 217 -17.06 -54.50 53.52
N TYR A 218 -15.72 -54.44 53.66
CA TYR A 218 -14.96 -55.39 54.46
C TYR A 218 -15.38 -55.38 55.92
N PHE A 219 -15.60 -54.20 56.51
CA PHE A 219 -16.02 -54.08 57.90
C PHE A 219 -17.45 -54.58 58.13
N PHE A 220 -18.37 -54.34 57.18
CA PHE A 220 -19.73 -54.90 57.24
C PHE A 220 -19.76 -56.41 57.07
N TRP A 221 -18.92 -56.95 56.17
CA TRP A 221 -18.86 -58.40 55.95
C TRP A 221 -18.18 -59.14 57.11
N HIS A 222 -17.16 -58.54 57.74
CA HIS A 222 -16.49 -59.13 58.89
C HIS A 222 -17.31 -58.99 60.19
N ARG A 223 -18.12 -57.93 60.32
CA ARG A 223 -19.05 -57.76 61.44
C ARG A 223 -20.23 -58.73 61.39
N ASN A 224 -20.62 -59.23 60.21
CA ASN A 224 -21.68 -60.23 60.06
C ASN A 224 -21.22 -61.70 60.16
N SER A 225 -19.91 -61.96 60.31
CA SER A 225 -19.36 -63.33 60.37
C SER A 225 -19.06 -63.84 61.80
N TYR A 226 -19.61 -63.18 62.83
CA TYR A 226 -19.49 -63.59 64.25
C TYR A 226 -20.83 -63.67 65.00
N ILE A 227 -21.93 -64.02 64.33
CA ILE A 227 -23.16 -64.48 65.01
C ILE A 227 -23.85 -65.57 64.18
N SER A 228 -23.52 -66.84 64.45
CA SER A 228 -24.47 -67.94 64.50
C SER A 228 -23.77 -69.19 65.06
N ILE A 229 -24.18 -69.54 66.28
CA ILE A 229 -24.10 -70.87 66.90
C ILE A 229 -24.76 -71.91 65.98
#